data_AF-A0A960SZ71-F1
#
_entry.id   AF-A0A960SZ71-F1
#
_cell.length_a   1.000
_cell.length_b   1.000
_cell.length_c   1.000
_cell.angle_alpha   90.00
_cell.angle_beta   90.00
_cell.angle_gamma   90.00
#
_symmetry.space_group_name_H-M   'P 1'
#
loop_
_entity.id
_entity.type
_entity.pdbx_description
1 polymer ?
#
loop_
_entity_poly.entity_id
_entity_poly.type
_entity_poly.pdbx_seq_one_letter_code
_entity_poly.pdbx_strand_id
1 'polypeptide(L)'
;MLLFLLIAGGAIGLLVMEGYTRPYRDRAAGYDLERINDLEIPSIILDRNGREIGRIFVQNRSVISIDRVPEIFKAALRAGEDQRFDSHDGVDYIGIGRAFYLNWKAGETTQGASTITQQLARNAYDLEGERRKRGESGMQRKIVEAFLARRIEKRYRKPQIMEFYLNRIYFGSGYYGIRSASLGYFGKEPEELNALESAAIVGCIKNPTNLSPLNNPEANRKSRNLVLGRMREAGVISRADLTSLKTAPLPLHPRPLRRGTSHLYERIAESIARELGEDALAAGGFTIHTTILKEAQEAAENSLLESLARAESRPGYTRQRHDEYRKESGKPPEYLQGAVLMTDHVT
;
A
#
# COMPACT_ATOMS: atom_id res chain seq x y z
N MET A 1 -18.18 0.03 -54.35
CA MET A 1 -17.54 1.33 -54.02
C MET A 1 -17.62 1.66 -52.53
N LEU A 2 -18.81 1.67 -51.89
CA LEU A 2 -18.97 2.00 -50.46
C LEU A 2 -18.21 1.06 -49.50
N LEU A 3 -18.25 -0.26 -49.74
CA LEU A 3 -17.52 -1.26 -48.95
C LEU A 3 -15.99 -1.10 -49.05
N PHE A 4 -15.49 -0.75 -50.24
CA PHE A 4 -14.07 -0.52 -50.48
C PHE A 4 -13.58 0.76 -49.77
N LEU A 5 -14.40 1.82 -49.74
CA LEU A 5 -14.12 3.04 -49.00
C LEU A 5 -14.13 2.82 -47.47
N LEU A 6 -15.03 1.96 -46.96
CA LEU A 6 -15.05 1.57 -45.55
C LEU A 6 -13.82 0.72 -45.16
N ILE A 7 -13.42 -0.23 -46.00
CA ILE A 7 -12.23 -1.05 -45.77
C ILE A 7 -10.95 -0.20 -45.87
N ALA A 8 -10.84 0.67 -46.88
CA ALA A 8 -9.71 1.57 -47.05
C ALA A 8 -9.61 2.60 -45.91
N GLY A 9 -10.74 3.18 -45.48
CA GLY A 9 -10.80 4.06 -44.31
C GLY A 9 -10.42 3.34 -43.01
N GLY A 10 -10.86 2.08 -42.83
CA GLY A 10 -10.45 1.24 -41.71
C GLY A 10 -8.95 0.93 -41.71
N ALA A 11 -8.37 0.62 -42.87
CA ALA A 11 -6.94 0.36 -43.00
C ALA A 11 -6.08 1.61 -42.71
N ILE A 12 -6.48 2.78 -43.22
CA ILE A 12 -5.83 4.07 -42.91
C ILE A 12 -5.94 4.38 -41.41
N GLY A 13 -7.13 4.18 -40.82
CA GLY A 13 -7.34 4.34 -39.38
C GLY A 13 -6.44 3.44 -38.53
N LEU A 14 -6.26 2.17 -38.92
CA LEU A 14 -5.35 1.25 -38.25
C LEU A 14 -3.89 1.67 -38.39
N LEU A 15 -3.46 2.15 -39.56
CA LEU A 15 -2.10 2.65 -39.78
C LEU A 15 -1.80 3.91 -38.96
N VAL A 16 -2.75 4.84 -38.87
CA VAL A 16 -2.63 6.04 -38.03
C VAL A 16 -2.58 5.65 -36.55
N MET A 17 -3.43 4.73 -36.11
CA MET A 17 -3.42 4.20 -34.74
C MET A 17 -2.11 3.47 -34.41
N GLU A 18 -1.60 2.65 -35.32
CA GLU A 18 -0.30 1.99 -35.18
C GLU A 18 0.83 3.02 -35.08
N GLY A 19 0.86 4.02 -35.98
CA GLY A 19 1.85 5.10 -35.94
C GLY A 19 1.81 5.89 -34.62
N TYR A 20 0.62 6.18 -34.12
CA TYR A 20 0.44 6.89 -32.85
C TYR A 20 0.82 6.04 -31.63
N THR A 21 0.50 4.74 -31.65
CA THR A 21 0.68 3.85 -30.48
C THR A 21 2.05 3.19 -30.41
N ARG A 22 2.77 3.10 -31.53
CA ARG A 22 4.09 2.44 -31.63
C ARG A 22 5.12 2.95 -30.61
N PRO A 23 5.34 4.26 -30.41
CA PRO A 23 6.30 4.74 -29.40
C PRO A 23 5.98 4.25 -27.97
N TYR A 24 4.70 4.16 -27.63
CA TYR A 24 4.24 3.69 -26.33
C TYR A 24 4.39 2.17 -26.19
N ARG A 25 4.16 1.42 -27.27
CA ARG A 25 4.41 -0.04 -27.30
C ARG A 25 5.90 -0.34 -27.15
N ASP A 26 6.75 0.36 -27.89
CA ASP A 26 8.20 0.15 -27.87
C ASP A 26 8.75 0.52 -26.49
N ARG A 27 8.26 1.61 -25.87
CA ARG A 27 8.54 1.91 -24.46
C ARG A 27 8.06 0.80 -23.53
N ALA A 28 6.82 0.37 -23.69
CA ALA A 28 6.28 -0.72 -22.88
C ALA A 28 7.10 -2.00 -23.03
N ALA A 29 7.73 -2.27 -24.18
CA ALA A 29 8.63 -3.41 -24.40
C ALA A 29 9.98 -3.26 -23.70
N GLY A 30 10.46 -2.03 -23.49
CA GLY A 30 11.73 -1.74 -22.83
C GLY A 30 11.75 -1.96 -21.31
N TYR A 31 10.60 -2.08 -20.63
CA TYR A 31 10.59 -2.42 -19.20
C TYR A 31 10.95 -3.89 -19.00
N ASP A 32 11.81 -4.13 -18.02
CA ASP A 32 12.19 -5.46 -17.56
C ASP A 32 11.10 -6.04 -16.65
N LEU A 33 10.49 -7.15 -17.07
CA LEU A 33 9.40 -7.79 -16.33
C LEU A 33 9.87 -8.56 -15.09
N GLU A 34 11.15 -8.86 -14.97
CA GLU A 34 11.69 -9.54 -13.78
C GLU A 34 11.61 -8.64 -12.55
N ARG A 35 11.70 -7.33 -12.78
CA ARG A 35 11.63 -6.28 -11.75
C ARG A 35 10.21 -5.99 -11.26
N ILE A 36 9.19 -6.69 -11.76
CA ILE A 36 7.80 -6.46 -11.37
C ILE A 36 7.55 -6.69 -9.88
N ASN A 37 8.38 -7.52 -9.25
CA ASN A 37 8.31 -7.82 -7.82
C ASN A 37 9.47 -7.18 -7.03
N ASP A 38 10.21 -6.25 -7.63
CA ASP A 38 11.16 -5.41 -6.91
C ASP A 38 10.34 -4.51 -5.98
N LEU A 39 10.27 -4.91 -4.72
CA LEU A 39 9.60 -4.21 -3.64
C LEU A 39 10.68 -3.71 -2.68
N GLU A 40 10.56 -2.46 -2.23
CA GLU A 40 11.23 -2.03 -1.02
C GLU A 40 10.62 -2.85 0.14
N ILE A 41 11.41 -3.74 0.73
CA ILE A 41 11.00 -4.60 1.86
C ILE A 41 11.66 -4.02 3.11
N PRO A 42 10.95 -3.88 4.25
CA PRO A 42 11.58 -3.43 5.48
C PRO A 42 12.73 -4.35 5.88
N SER A 43 13.80 -3.78 6.41
CA SER A 43 14.77 -4.54 7.20
C SER A 43 14.18 -4.81 8.58
N ILE A 44 14.26 -6.05 9.03
CA ILE A 44 13.75 -6.51 10.33
C ILE A 44 14.89 -6.44 11.34
N ILE A 45 14.64 -5.88 12.52
CA ILE A 45 15.59 -5.83 13.63
C ILE A 45 15.16 -6.83 14.68
N LEU A 46 16.05 -7.77 14.98
CA LEU A 46 15.87 -8.79 15.98
C LEU A 46 16.74 -8.50 17.21
N ASP A 47 16.19 -8.77 18.39
CA ASP A 47 16.95 -8.80 19.63
C ASP A 47 17.89 -10.01 19.71
N ARG A 48 18.69 -10.09 20.78
CA ARG A 48 19.62 -11.18 21.06
C ARG A 48 18.94 -12.56 21.10
N ASN A 49 17.64 -12.62 21.35
CA ASN A 49 16.83 -13.84 21.42
C ASN A 49 16.03 -14.12 20.13
N GLY A 50 16.23 -13.33 19.07
CA GLY A 50 15.52 -13.48 17.80
C GLY A 50 14.10 -12.89 17.76
N ARG A 51 13.70 -12.08 18.74
CA ARG A 51 12.40 -11.40 18.78
C ARG A 51 12.47 -10.12 17.94
N GLU A 52 11.46 -9.88 17.11
CA GLU A 52 11.35 -8.61 16.38
C GLU A 52 11.16 -7.45 17.38
N ILE A 53 12.14 -6.54 17.40
CA ILE A 53 12.09 -5.32 18.20
C ILE A 53 11.66 -4.12 17.37
N GLY A 54 12.02 -4.09 16.08
CA GLY A 54 11.51 -3.06 15.18
C GLY A 54 11.91 -3.30 13.73
N ARG A 55 11.65 -2.30 12.89
CA ARG A 55 11.96 -2.34 11.46
C ARG A 55 12.52 -1.02 10.96
N ILE A 56 13.36 -1.09 9.92
CA ILE A 56 13.83 0.05 9.13
C ILE A 56 13.16 -0.04 7.76
N PHE A 57 12.45 1.02 7.37
CA PHE A 57 11.78 1.08 6.08
C PHE A 57 11.47 2.51 5.63
N VAL A 58 11.41 2.69 4.31
CA VAL A 58 10.80 3.85 3.64
C VAL A 58 9.29 3.66 3.55
N GLN A 59 8.84 2.49 3.05
CA GLN A 59 7.44 2.10 2.97
C GLN A 59 7.13 1.01 3.99
N ASN A 60 6.09 1.19 4.80
CA ASN A 60 5.66 0.17 5.78
C ASN A 60 4.98 -1.00 5.05
N ARG A 61 5.79 -1.87 4.45
CA ARG A 61 5.35 -3.04 3.68
C ARG A 61 5.67 -4.32 4.44
N SER A 62 4.77 -5.30 4.39
CA SER A 62 5.11 -6.66 4.77
C SER A 62 4.56 -7.61 3.73
N VAL A 63 5.47 -8.30 3.04
CA VAL A 63 5.12 -9.21 1.96
C VAL A 63 4.41 -10.42 2.55
N ILE A 64 3.33 -10.84 1.89
CA ILE A 64 2.58 -12.04 2.21
C ILE A 64 2.27 -12.81 0.92
N SER A 65 2.29 -14.14 1.00
CA SER A 65 1.86 -14.98 -0.11
C SER A 65 0.36 -14.84 -0.35
N ILE A 66 -0.07 -14.94 -1.61
CA ILE A 66 -1.48 -14.88 -2.01
C ILE A 66 -2.33 -16.01 -1.41
N ASP A 67 -1.71 -17.13 -1.04
CA ASP A 67 -2.38 -18.27 -0.40
C ASP A 67 -2.82 -17.94 1.03
N ARG A 68 -2.16 -16.97 1.65
CA ARG A 68 -2.47 -16.41 2.98
C ARG A 68 -3.45 -15.23 2.91
N VAL A 69 -3.92 -14.87 1.72
CA VAL A 69 -5.03 -13.91 1.57
C VAL A 69 -6.33 -14.71 1.42
N PRO A 70 -7.39 -14.42 2.20
CA PRO A 70 -8.59 -15.23 2.17
C PRO A 70 -9.38 -14.99 0.87
N GLU A 71 -10.12 -16.01 0.42
CA GLU A 71 -10.95 -15.91 -0.81
C GLU A 71 -11.97 -14.79 -0.75
N ILE A 72 -12.52 -14.49 0.43
CA ILE A 72 -13.46 -13.38 0.60
C ILE A 72 -12.81 -12.03 0.26
N PHE A 73 -11.52 -11.85 0.59
CA PHE A 73 -10.78 -10.65 0.23
C PHE A 73 -10.49 -10.60 -1.27
N LYS A 74 -10.01 -11.71 -1.85
CA LYS A 74 -9.78 -11.81 -3.30
C LYS A 74 -11.06 -11.55 -4.10
N ALA A 75 -12.20 -12.03 -3.63
CA ALA A 75 -13.51 -11.79 -4.21
C ALA A 75 -13.96 -10.33 -4.05
N ALA A 76 -13.75 -9.71 -2.88
CA ALA A 76 -14.00 -8.29 -2.66
C ALA A 76 -13.16 -7.41 -3.60
N LEU A 77 -11.88 -7.74 -3.77
CA LEU A 77 -10.98 -7.02 -4.66
C LEU A 77 -11.44 -7.12 -6.11
N ARG A 78 -11.74 -8.33 -6.61
CA ARG A 78 -12.28 -8.53 -7.97
C ARG A 78 -13.58 -7.74 -8.14
N ALA A 79 -14.55 -7.91 -7.25
CA ALA A 79 -15.82 -7.19 -7.34
C ALA A 79 -15.65 -5.66 -7.29
N GLY A 80 -14.72 -5.17 -6.46
CA GLY A 80 -14.46 -3.75 -6.26
C GLY A 80 -13.68 -3.08 -7.38
N GLU A 81 -12.59 -3.69 -7.84
CA GLU A 81 -11.63 -3.06 -8.75
C GLU A 81 -11.71 -3.62 -10.19
N ASP A 82 -11.97 -4.92 -10.35
CA ASP A 82 -11.83 -5.60 -11.63
C ASP A 82 -12.65 -6.90 -11.69
N GLN A 83 -13.96 -6.78 -11.94
CA GLN A 83 -14.91 -7.89 -11.86
C GLN A 83 -14.58 -9.01 -12.87
N ARG A 84 -13.93 -8.65 -13.97
CA ARG A 84 -13.58 -9.55 -15.07
C ARG A 84 -12.12 -9.98 -15.03
N PHE A 85 -11.42 -9.75 -13.91
CA PHE A 85 -9.99 -10.00 -13.75
C PHE A 85 -9.55 -11.34 -14.34
N ASP A 86 -10.28 -12.43 -14.06
CA ASP A 86 -9.92 -13.78 -14.50
C ASP A 86 -10.17 -14.05 -15.99
N SER A 87 -10.85 -13.15 -16.71
CA SER A 87 -11.37 -13.35 -18.07
C SER A 87 -10.77 -12.44 -19.14
N HIS A 88 -9.80 -11.60 -18.80
CA HIS A 88 -9.13 -10.70 -19.75
C HIS A 88 -7.60 -10.78 -19.65
N ASP A 89 -6.89 -10.38 -20.70
CA ASP A 89 -5.42 -10.41 -20.76
C ASP A 89 -4.82 -9.02 -20.48
N GLY A 90 -5.09 -8.49 -19.30
CA GLY A 90 -4.58 -7.20 -18.82
C GLY A 90 -5.41 -5.96 -19.15
N VAL A 91 -6.24 -5.98 -20.20
CA VAL A 91 -7.16 -4.87 -20.52
C VAL A 91 -8.57 -5.40 -20.69
N ASP A 92 -9.51 -4.86 -19.90
CA ASP A 92 -10.92 -5.22 -20.00
C ASP A 92 -11.66 -4.31 -21.00
N TYR A 93 -11.69 -4.71 -22.27
CA TYR A 93 -12.43 -3.97 -23.31
C TYR A 93 -13.94 -3.89 -23.05
N ILE A 94 -14.53 -4.95 -22.49
CA ILE A 94 -15.96 -4.98 -22.16
C ILE A 94 -16.24 -4.05 -20.98
N GLY A 95 -15.39 -4.10 -19.95
CA GLY A 95 -15.45 -3.23 -18.78
C GLY A 95 -15.25 -1.76 -19.14
N ILE A 96 -14.34 -1.43 -20.07
CA ILE A 96 -14.16 -0.07 -20.59
C ILE A 96 -15.45 0.42 -21.25
N GLY A 97 -16.05 -0.39 -22.14
CA GLY A 97 -17.33 -0.04 -22.79
C GLY A 97 -18.47 0.14 -21.78
N ARG A 98 -18.57 -0.77 -20.80
CA ARG A 98 -19.57 -0.69 -19.72
C ARG A 98 -19.39 0.56 -18.88
N ALA A 99 -18.17 0.85 -18.45
CA ALA A 99 -17.85 2.03 -17.65
C ALA A 99 -18.14 3.32 -18.41
N PHE A 100 -17.82 3.38 -19.71
CA PHE A 100 -18.16 4.52 -20.56
C PHE A 100 -19.67 4.75 -20.62
N TYR A 101 -20.46 3.71 -20.90
CA TYR A 101 -21.92 3.81 -20.96
C TYR A 101 -22.53 4.25 -19.62
N LEU A 102 -22.06 3.67 -18.51
CA LEU A 102 -22.56 4.00 -17.17
C LEU A 102 -22.18 5.43 -16.75
N ASN A 103 -20.95 5.88 -17.02
CA ASN A 103 -20.51 7.24 -16.73
C ASN A 103 -21.26 8.26 -17.60
N TRP A 104 -21.53 7.95 -18.87
CA TRP A 104 -22.35 8.79 -19.75
C TRP A 104 -23.78 8.93 -19.23
N LYS A 105 -24.40 7.82 -18.81
CA LYS A 105 -25.74 7.82 -18.22
C LYS A 105 -25.81 8.56 -16.88
N ALA A 106 -24.76 8.48 -16.06
CA ALA A 106 -24.71 9.10 -14.74
C ALA A 106 -24.33 10.60 -14.78
N GLY A 107 -23.76 11.09 -15.89
CA GLY A 107 -23.26 12.47 -16.01
C GLY A 107 -21.97 12.75 -15.22
N GLU A 108 -21.43 11.75 -14.52
CA GLU A 108 -20.21 11.85 -13.72
C GLU A 108 -19.38 10.56 -13.78
N THR A 109 -18.09 10.62 -13.41
CA THR A 109 -17.22 9.44 -13.38
C THR A 109 -17.46 8.61 -12.12
N THR A 110 -18.37 7.64 -12.22
CA THR A 110 -18.75 6.74 -11.11
C THR A 110 -17.91 5.46 -11.07
N GLN A 111 -17.51 4.94 -12.24
CA GLN A 111 -16.71 3.72 -12.37
C GLN A 111 -15.34 3.98 -13.02
N GLY A 112 -14.30 3.37 -12.45
CA GLY A 112 -12.98 3.29 -13.07
C GLY A 112 -12.96 2.25 -14.19
N ALA A 113 -12.15 2.50 -15.21
CA ALA A 113 -11.97 1.60 -16.36
C ALA A 113 -10.61 0.88 -16.37
N SER A 114 -9.82 1.01 -15.30
CA SER A 114 -8.48 0.42 -15.20
C SER A 114 -8.53 -0.94 -14.50
N THR A 115 -7.90 -1.94 -15.10
CA THR A 115 -7.78 -3.30 -14.54
C THR A 115 -6.76 -3.37 -13.40
N ILE A 116 -6.81 -4.43 -12.58
CA ILE A 116 -5.78 -4.69 -11.56
C ILE A 116 -4.39 -4.74 -12.19
N THR A 117 -4.24 -5.39 -13.35
CA THR A 117 -2.96 -5.52 -14.05
C THR A 117 -2.44 -4.18 -14.57
N GLN A 118 -3.31 -3.29 -15.06
CA GLN A 118 -2.91 -1.92 -15.44
C GLN A 118 -2.45 -1.11 -14.23
N GLN A 119 -3.16 -1.24 -13.11
CA GLN A 119 -2.76 -0.60 -11.86
C GLN A 119 -1.43 -1.16 -11.34
N LEU A 120 -1.20 -2.49 -11.44
CA LEU A 120 0.08 -3.11 -11.13
C LEU A 120 1.19 -2.53 -12.01
N ALA A 121 1.00 -2.46 -13.32
CA ALA A 121 1.96 -1.86 -14.26
C ALA A 121 2.31 -0.41 -13.87
N ARG A 122 1.29 0.40 -13.57
CA ARG A 122 1.48 1.80 -13.16
C ARG A 122 2.34 1.93 -11.90
N ASN A 123 2.06 1.11 -10.89
CA ASN A 123 2.75 1.18 -9.60
C ASN A 123 4.12 0.50 -9.63
N ALA A 124 4.30 -0.56 -10.42
CA ALA A 124 5.55 -1.32 -10.46
C ALA A 124 6.69 -0.56 -11.14
N TYR A 125 6.37 0.23 -12.16
CA TYR A 125 7.35 0.92 -12.99
C TYR A 125 7.31 2.45 -12.84
N ASP A 126 6.68 2.97 -11.77
CA ASP A 126 6.49 4.41 -11.51
C ASP A 126 6.06 5.20 -12.76
N LEU A 127 5.08 4.68 -13.49
CA LEU A 127 4.65 5.29 -14.76
C LEU A 127 4.05 6.70 -14.55
N GLU A 128 3.58 7.00 -13.33
CA GLU A 128 3.11 8.33 -12.98
C GLU A 128 4.27 9.32 -12.75
N GLY A 129 5.36 8.91 -12.11
CA GLY A 129 6.58 9.71 -12.01
C GLY A 129 7.22 9.94 -13.38
N GLU A 130 7.31 8.91 -14.21
CA GLU A 130 7.82 9.04 -15.58
C GLU A 130 6.95 9.97 -16.43
N ARG A 131 5.61 9.84 -16.36
CA ARG A 131 4.68 10.74 -17.04
C ARG A 131 4.95 12.20 -16.69
N ARG A 132 5.16 12.52 -15.40
CA ARG A 132 5.47 13.89 -14.96
C ARG A 132 6.80 14.38 -15.53
N LYS A 133 7.85 13.56 -15.45
CA LYS A 133 9.18 13.89 -15.99
C LYS A 133 9.15 14.18 -17.49
N ARG A 134 8.30 13.46 -18.23
CA ARG A 134 8.14 13.61 -19.69
C ARG A 134 7.12 14.65 -20.14
N GLY A 135 6.39 15.29 -19.21
CA GLY A 135 5.31 16.22 -19.57
C GLY A 135 4.13 15.55 -20.30
N GLU A 136 3.91 14.25 -20.08
CA GLU A 136 2.89 13.49 -20.79
C GLU A 136 1.50 13.61 -20.16
N SER A 137 0.47 13.49 -21.00
CA SER A 137 -0.91 13.37 -20.55
C SER A 137 -1.17 12.04 -19.84
N GLY A 138 -2.20 11.99 -18.99
CA GLY A 138 -2.65 10.76 -18.36
C GLY A 138 -3.11 9.69 -19.35
N MET A 139 -3.55 10.08 -20.55
CA MET A 139 -3.96 9.16 -21.61
C MET A 139 -2.75 8.44 -22.22
N GLN A 140 -1.66 9.17 -22.49
CA GLN A 140 -0.42 8.59 -23.02
C GLN A 140 0.17 7.56 -22.05
N ARG A 141 0.20 7.88 -20.75
CA ARG A 141 0.58 6.92 -19.71
C ARG A 141 -0.31 5.67 -19.72
N LYS A 142 -1.63 5.83 -19.87
CA LYS A 142 -2.58 4.70 -19.92
C LYS A 142 -2.36 3.78 -21.12
N ILE A 143 -1.89 4.30 -22.27
CA ILE A 143 -1.53 3.47 -23.43
C ILE A 143 -0.35 2.56 -23.06
N VAL A 144 0.66 3.10 -22.37
CA VAL A 144 1.79 2.30 -21.88
C VAL A 144 1.37 1.29 -20.82
N GLU A 145 0.51 1.68 -19.86
CA GLU A 145 -0.08 0.75 -18.90
C GLU A 145 -0.79 -0.41 -19.61
N ALA A 146 -1.55 -0.14 -20.68
CA ALA A 146 -2.27 -1.17 -21.43
C ALA A 146 -1.34 -2.16 -22.15
N PHE A 147 -0.28 -1.67 -22.81
CA PHE A 147 0.70 -2.56 -23.44
C PHE A 147 1.51 -3.35 -22.40
N LEU A 148 1.90 -2.71 -21.30
CA LEU A 148 2.67 -3.35 -20.25
C LEU A 148 1.83 -4.38 -19.49
N ALA A 149 0.56 -4.09 -19.19
CA ALA A 149 -0.37 -5.04 -18.59
C ALA A 149 -0.51 -6.33 -19.42
N ARG A 150 -0.61 -6.21 -20.76
CA ARG A 150 -0.59 -7.38 -21.64
C ARG A 150 0.70 -8.17 -21.57
N ARG A 151 1.85 -7.50 -21.50
CA ARG A 151 3.14 -8.17 -21.34
C ARG A 151 3.22 -8.93 -20.02
N ILE A 152 2.73 -8.33 -18.94
CA ILE A 152 2.65 -8.93 -17.60
C ILE A 152 1.80 -10.20 -17.64
N GLU A 153 0.61 -10.14 -18.25
CA GLU A 153 -0.34 -11.27 -18.30
C GLU A 153 0.14 -12.43 -19.16
N LYS A 154 0.97 -12.15 -20.17
CA LYS A 154 1.66 -13.20 -20.93
C LYS A 154 2.74 -13.92 -20.12
N ARG A 155 3.31 -13.26 -19.11
CA ARG A 155 4.47 -13.75 -18.34
C ARG A 155 4.08 -14.38 -17.01
N TYR A 156 3.03 -13.88 -16.36
CA TYR A 156 2.63 -14.22 -15.00
C TYR A 156 1.17 -14.67 -14.94
N ARG A 157 0.87 -15.62 -14.06
CA ARG A 157 -0.50 -16.11 -13.84
C ARG A 157 -1.29 -15.14 -12.96
N LYS A 158 -2.62 -15.18 -13.05
CA LYS A 158 -3.54 -14.34 -12.26
C LYS A 158 -3.25 -14.31 -10.75
N PRO A 159 -2.97 -15.45 -10.07
CA PRO A 159 -2.62 -15.41 -8.66
C PRO A 159 -1.33 -14.62 -8.37
N GLN A 160 -0.31 -14.76 -9.23
CA GLN A 160 0.96 -14.02 -9.08
C GLN A 160 0.75 -12.52 -9.31
N ILE A 161 -0.04 -12.15 -10.32
CA ILE A 161 -0.38 -10.74 -10.58
C ILE A 161 -1.10 -10.14 -9.38
N MET A 162 -2.04 -10.86 -8.79
CA MET A 162 -2.76 -10.42 -7.60
C MET A 162 -1.82 -10.31 -6.39
N GLU A 163 -0.90 -11.26 -6.21
CA GLU A 163 0.13 -11.21 -5.16
C GLU A 163 1.01 -9.96 -5.27
N PHE A 164 1.58 -9.72 -6.47
CA PHE A 164 2.43 -8.56 -6.73
C PHE A 164 1.66 -7.26 -6.51
N TYR A 165 0.40 -7.22 -6.93
CA TYR A 165 -0.47 -6.06 -6.73
C TYR A 165 -0.75 -5.81 -5.25
N LEU A 166 -1.21 -6.82 -4.51
CA LEU A 166 -1.61 -6.69 -3.11
C LEU A 166 -0.47 -6.41 -2.17
N ASN A 167 0.76 -6.81 -2.51
CA ASN A 167 1.94 -6.46 -1.72
C ASN A 167 2.46 -5.04 -2.04
N ARG A 168 2.12 -4.48 -3.20
CA ARG A 168 2.68 -3.20 -3.67
C ARG A 168 1.85 -1.98 -3.30
N ILE A 169 0.53 -2.03 -3.51
CA ILE A 169 -0.30 -0.82 -3.52
C ILE A 169 -0.41 -0.15 -2.14
N TYR A 170 -0.68 1.15 -2.18
CA TYR A 170 -0.95 1.96 -1.00
C TYR A 170 -2.43 1.85 -0.60
N PHE A 171 -2.70 1.49 0.66
CA PHE A 171 -4.06 1.37 1.21
C PHE A 171 -4.49 2.56 2.07
N GLY A 172 -3.60 3.53 2.30
CA GLY A 172 -3.88 4.70 3.14
C GLY A 172 -3.15 4.65 4.47
N SER A 173 -3.13 5.77 5.20
CA SER A 173 -2.53 5.89 6.55
C SER A 173 -1.08 5.34 6.67
N GLY A 174 -0.28 5.45 5.60
CA GLY A 174 1.10 4.96 5.57
C GLY A 174 1.26 3.45 5.31
N TYR A 175 0.17 2.71 5.07
CA TYR A 175 0.19 1.26 4.87
C TYR A 175 0.35 0.90 3.39
N TYR A 176 1.47 0.28 3.07
CA TYR A 176 1.75 -0.29 1.75
C TYR A 176 1.64 -1.80 1.82
N GLY A 177 0.81 -2.38 0.96
CA GLY A 177 0.55 -3.81 0.96
C GLY A 177 -0.53 -4.26 1.95
N ILE A 178 -1.18 -5.38 1.64
CA ILE A 178 -2.39 -5.85 2.33
C ILE A 178 -2.13 -6.22 3.79
N ARG A 179 -1.00 -6.85 4.10
CA ARG A 179 -0.68 -7.25 5.48
C ARG A 179 -0.52 -6.03 6.38
N SER A 180 0.19 -5.01 5.91
CA SER A 180 0.34 -3.74 6.65
C SER A 180 -1.01 -3.05 6.87
N ALA A 181 -1.90 -3.07 5.88
CA ALA A 181 -3.24 -2.50 6.00
C ALA A 181 -4.13 -3.29 6.99
N SER A 182 -4.09 -4.62 6.92
CA SER A 182 -4.85 -5.50 7.83
C SER A 182 -4.45 -5.28 9.29
N LEU A 183 -3.15 -5.31 9.58
CA LEU A 183 -2.61 -5.04 10.90
C LEU A 183 -2.85 -3.58 11.32
N GLY A 184 -2.67 -2.63 10.41
CA GLY A 184 -2.83 -1.21 10.66
C GLY A 184 -4.26 -0.77 10.95
N TYR A 185 -5.26 -1.43 10.36
CA TYR A 185 -6.67 -1.09 10.60
C TYR A 185 -7.33 -1.98 11.65
N PHE A 186 -7.04 -3.28 11.65
CA PHE A 186 -7.78 -4.28 12.42
C PHE A 186 -6.91 -5.07 13.40
N GLY A 187 -5.59 -4.96 13.30
CA GLY A 187 -4.67 -5.72 14.16
C GLY A 187 -4.73 -7.22 13.93
N LYS A 188 -5.12 -7.62 12.71
CA LYS A 188 -5.33 -9.00 12.27
C LYS A 188 -4.37 -9.36 11.14
N GLU A 189 -4.00 -10.63 11.06
CA GLU A 189 -3.36 -11.15 9.85
C GLU A 189 -4.40 -11.20 8.71
N PRO A 190 -3.99 -11.06 7.43
CA PRO A 190 -4.92 -11.03 6.30
C PRO A 190 -5.88 -12.23 6.24
N GLU A 191 -5.44 -13.42 6.66
CA GLU A 191 -6.22 -14.66 6.72
C GLU A 191 -7.51 -14.50 7.54
N GLU A 192 -7.51 -13.61 8.53
CA GLU A 192 -8.62 -13.42 9.48
C GLU A 192 -9.62 -12.35 9.01
N LEU A 193 -9.38 -11.72 7.86
CA LEU A 193 -10.24 -10.67 7.33
C LEU A 193 -11.60 -11.23 6.90
N ASN A 194 -12.66 -10.66 7.46
CA ASN A 194 -14.03 -10.97 7.03
C ASN A 194 -14.48 -10.09 5.84
N ALA A 195 -15.71 -10.30 5.36
CA ALA A 195 -16.27 -9.55 4.23
C ALA A 195 -16.35 -8.02 4.47
N LEU A 196 -16.68 -7.59 5.70
CA LEU A 196 -16.81 -6.18 6.05
C LEU A 196 -15.46 -5.46 6.00
N GLU A 197 -14.45 -6.09 6.61
CA GLU A 197 -13.08 -5.60 6.70
C GLU A 197 -12.41 -5.60 5.33
N SER A 198 -12.61 -6.68 4.56
CA SER A 198 -12.14 -6.80 3.17
C SER A 198 -12.72 -5.69 2.29
N ALA A 199 -14.04 -5.48 2.35
CA ALA A 199 -14.68 -4.41 1.59
C ALA A 199 -14.23 -3.01 2.03
N ALA A 200 -13.90 -2.82 3.32
CA ALA A 200 -13.41 -1.55 3.84
C ALA A 200 -12.01 -1.24 3.31
N ILE A 201 -11.10 -2.22 3.27
CA ILE A 201 -9.75 -2.08 2.71
C ILE A 201 -9.81 -1.85 1.19
N VAL A 202 -10.57 -2.68 0.46
CA VAL A 202 -10.73 -2.54 -0.99
C VAL A 202 -11.34 -1.17 -1.34
N GLY A 203 -12.30 -0.71 -0.53
CA GLY A 203 -12.90 0.61 -0.68
C GLY A 203 -11.91 1.77 -0.57
N CYS A 204 -10.72 1.57 0.00
CA CYS A 204 -9.68 2.59 0.07
C CYS A 204 -8.94 2.77 -1.25
N ILE A 205 -8.79 1.73 -2.07
CA ILE A 205 -7.86 1.69 -3.23
C ILE A 205 -8.05 2.88 -4.19
N LYS A 206 -9.31 3.26 -4.45
CA LYS A 206 -9.64 4.38 -5.35
C LYS A 206 -9.05 5.72 -4.89
N ASN A 207 -9.03 5.98 -3.58
CA ASN A 207 -8.47 7.20 -2.99
C ASN A 207 -7.98 6.90 -1.55
N PRO A 208 -6.80 6.27 -1.41
CA PRO A 208 -6.37 5.67 -0.14
C PRO A 208 -6.26 6.67 1.00
N THR A 209 -5.84 7.90 0.70
CA THR A 209 -5.68 8.96 1.71
C THR A 209 -7.03 9.41 2.28
N ASN A 210 -8.02 9.66 1.41
CA ASN A 210 -9.32 10.23 1.82
C ASN A 210 -10.36 9.16 2.21
N LEU A 211 -10.13 7.91 1.82
CA LEU A 211 -11.05 6.79 2.10
C LEU A 211 -10.50 5.85 3.17
N SER A 212 -9.37 6.16 3.80
CA SER A 212 -8.87 5.41 4.96
C SER A 212 -9.91 5.43 6.10
N PRO A 213 -10.24 4.28 6.71
CA PRO A 213 -11.18 4.24 7.82
C PRO A 213 -10.65 4.91 9.10
N LEU A 214 -9.33 5.12 9.22
CA LEU A 214 -8.74 5.86 10.34
C LEU A 214 -8.86 7.37 10.16
N ASN A 215 -8.81 7.86 8.92
CA ASN A 215 -8.82 9.29 8.62
C ASN A 215 -10.24 9.80 8.37
N ASN A 216 -11.07 9.01 7.67
CA ASN A 216 -12.42 9.41 7.29
C ASN A 216 -13.39 8.19 7.32
N PRO A 217 -13.89 7.82 8.52
CA PRO A 217 -14.76 6.66 8.69
C PRO A 217 -16.05 6.73 7.85
N GLU A 218 -16.63 7.91 7.69
CA GLU A 218 -17.87 8.08 6.93
C GLU A 218 -17.68 7.88 5.42
N ALA A 219 -16.62 8.47 4.85
CA ALA A 219 -16.30 8.28 3.45
C ALA A 219 -15.90 6.82 3.17
N ASN A 220 -15.14 6.20 4.09
CA ASN A 220 -14.84 4.77 4.01
C ASN A 220 -16.13 3.95 4.01
N ARG A 221 -17.07 4.21 4.94
CA ARG A 221 -18.35 3.49 5.02
C ARG A 221 -19.13 3.53 3.70
N LYS A 222 -19.17 4.70 3.03
CA LYS A 222 -19.82 4.83 1.71
C LYS A 222 -19.11 3.97 0.66
N SER A 223 -17.77 4.04 0.60
CA SER A 223 -16.97 3.25 -0.35
C SER A 223 -17.05 1.74 -0.09
N ARG A 224 -16.91 1.32 1.17
CA ARG A 224 -17.12 -0.06 1.64
C ARG A 224 -18.48 -0.60 1.22
N ASN A 225 -19.54 0.19 1.42
CA ASN A 225 -20.90 -0.24 1.08
C ASN A 225 -21.11 -0.35 -0.44
N LEU A 226 -20.36 0.41 -1.25
CA LEU A 226 -20.31 0.23 -2.70
C LEU A 226 -19.63 -1.09 -3.08
N VAL A 227 -18.49 -1.41 -2.45
CA VAL A 227 -17.79 -2.70 -2.66
C VAL A 227 -18.68 -3.87 -2.25
N LEU A 228 -19.33 -3.83 -1.08
CA LEU A 228 -20.30 -4.85 -0.66
C LEU A 228 -21.44 -5.01 -1.66
N GLY A 229 -21.94 -3.90 -2.22
CA GLY A 229 -22.93 -3.92 -3.29
C GLY A 229 -22.46 -4.72 -4.52
N ARG A 230 -21.22 -4.47 -4.96
CA ARG A 230 -20.59 -5.20 -6.07
C ARG A 230 -20.33 -6.67 -5.72
N MET A 231 -19.93 -6.97 -4.49
CA MET A 231 -19.78 -8.35 -4.01
C MET A 231 -21.10 -9.12 -4.11
N ARG A 232 -22.23 -8.49 -3.76
CA ARG A 232 -23.56 -9.08 -3.93
C ARG A 232 -23.90 -9.29 -5.41
N GLU A 233 -23.63 -8.30 -6.26
CA GLU A 233 -23.87 -8.41 -7.72
C GLU A 233 -23.03 -9.52 -8.36
N ALA A 234 -21.83 -9.78 -7.83
CA ALA A 234 -20.97 -10.89 -8.21
C ALA A 234 -21.35 -12.23 -7.55
N GLY A 235 -22.39 -12.28 -6.72
CA GLY A 235 -22.85 -13.50 -6.04
C GLY A 235 -21.99 -13.95 -4.86
N VAL A 236 -21.07 -13.11 -4.38
CA VAL A 236 -20.12 -13.43 -3.30
C VAL A 236 -20.81 -13.44 -1.92
N ILE A 237 -21.82 -12.58 -1.74
CA ILE A 237 -22.59 -12.46 -0.50
C ILE A 237 -24.09 -12.42 -0.81
N SER A 238 -24.92 -12.87 0.14
CA SER A 238 -26.37 -12.84 -0.02
C SER A 238 -26.95 -11.42 0.13
N ARG A 239 -28.22 -11.26 -0.27
CA ARG A 239 -28.96 -9.99 -0.02
C ARG A 239 -29.15 -9.72 1.47
N ALA A 240 -29.29 -10.78 2.29
CA ALA A 240 -29.39 -10.66 3.74
C ALA A 240 -28.06 -10.16 4.33
N ASP A 241 -26.94 -10.75 3.91
CA ASP A 241 -25.60 -10.31 4.32
C ASP A 241 -25.35 -8.86 3.93
N LEU A 242 -25.68 -8.46 2.70
CA LEU A 242 -25.52 -7.08 2.26
C LEU A 242 -26.29 -6.10 3.15
N THR A 243 -27.53 -6.44 3.52
CA THR A 243 -28.36 -5.59 4.38
C THR A 243 -27.73 -5.45 5.77
N SER A 244 -27.26 -6.56 6.35
CA SER A 244 -26.62 -6.60 7.66
C SER A 244 -25.27 -5.86 7.68
N LEU A 245 -24.40 -6.14 6.71
CA LEU A 245 -23.04 -5.58 6.63
C LEU A 245 -23.04 -4.07 6.34
N LYS A 246 -24.05 -3.55 5.64
CA LYS A 246 -24.16 -2.10 5.35
C LYS A 246 -24.34 -1.25 6.61
N THR A 247 -25.03 -1.79 7.61
CA THR A 247 -25.30 -1.11 8.89
C THR A 247 -24.29 -1.47 9.96
N ALA A 248 -23.56 -2.58 9.80
CA ALA A 248 -22.54 -3.00 10.74
C ALA A 248 -21.44 -1.93 10.98
N PRO A 249 -21.07 -1.68 12.25
CA PRO A 249 -19.92 -0.86 12.58
C PRO A 249 -18.63 -1.55 12.14
N LEU A 250 -17.61 -0.77 11.79
CA LEU A 250 -16.31 -1.31 11.41
C LEU A 250 -15.41 -1.42 12.65
N PRO A 251 -15.00 -2.63 13.08
CA PRO A 251 -14.26 -2.83 14.33
C PRO A 251 -12.77 -2.49 14.16
N LEU A 252 -12.41 -1.21 14.27
CA LEU A 252 -11.02 -0.77 14.16
C LEU A 252 -10.23 -1.12 15.43
N HIS A 253 -9.16 -1.89 15.27
CA HIS A 253 -8.23 -2.26 16.34
C HIS A 253 -6.77 -2.17 15.85
N PRO A 254 -6.27 -0.97 15.53
CA PRO A 254 -4.94 -0.79 14.94
C PRO A 254 -3.81 -1.43 15.76
N ARG A 255 -3.08 -2.36 15.15
CA ARG A 255 -1.78 -2.86 15.64
C ARG A 255 -0.76 -2.81 14.50
N PRO A 256 -0.43 -1.60 14.00
CA PRO A 256 0.46 -1.45 12.86
C PRO A 256 1.85 -1.98 13.16
N LEU A 257 2.52 -2.45 12.11
CA LEU A 257 3.96 -2.70 12.14
C LEU A 257 4.69 -1.40 12.46
N ARG A 258 5.47 -1.39 13.55
CA ARG A 258 6.11 -0.17 14.04
C ARG A 258 7.48 0.01 13.40
N ARG A 259 7.73 1.23 12.89
CA ARG A 259 9.09 1.67 12.61
C ARG A 259 9.79 1.86 13.95
N GLY A 260 11.04 1.43 14.05
CA GLY A 260 11.85 1.80 15.20
C GLY A 260 12.15 3.30 15.20
N THR A 261 11.79 4.02 16.27
CA THR A 261 11.94 5.49 16.34
C THR A 261 12.70 5.98 17.58
N SER A 262 13.25 5.09 18.40
CA SER A 262 14.15 5.48 19.49
C SER A 262 15.57 5.70 18.99
N HIS A 263 16.38 6.39 19.80
CA HIS A 263 17.80 6.62 19.54
C HIS A 263 18.56 5.32 19.22
N LEU A 264 18.13 4.19 19.79
CA LEU A 264 18.65 2.87 19.48
C LEU A 264 18.54 2.52 18.00
N TYR A 265 17.39 2.80 17.38
CA TYR A 265 17.16 2.50 15.97
C TYR A 265 17.94 3.42 15.05
N GLU A 266 18.12 4.69 15.42
CA GLU A 266 19.00 5.61 14.70
C GLU A 266 20.43 5.08 14.73
N ARG A 267 20.94 4.64 15.89
CA ARG A 267 22.28 4.04 15.99
C ARG A 267 22.43 2.75 15.19
N ILE A 268 21.41 1.88 15.18
CA ILE A 268 21.40 0.67 14.34
C ILE A 268 21.44 1.07 12.86
N ALA A 269 20.60 2.01 12.44
CA ALA A 269 20.54 2.50 11.07
C ALA A 269 21.88 3.11 10.62
N GLU A 270 22.46 3.99 11.44
CA GLU A 270 23.79 4.57 11.20
C GLU A 270 24.88 3.51 11.09
N SER A 271 24.85 2.47 11.94
CA SER A 271 25.82 1.39 11.87
C SER A 271 25.73 0.63 10.56
N ILE A 272 24.51 0.32 10.11
CA ILE A 272 24.27 -0.37 8.84
C ILE A 272 24.63 0.51 7.65
N ALA A 273 24.25 1.79 7.68
CA ALA A 273 24.57 2.75 6.61
C ALA A 273 26.09 2.91 6.42
N ARG A 274 26.86 2.89 7.50
CA ARG A 274 28.33 2.91 7.44
C ARG A 274 28.92 1.66 6.78
N GLU A 275 28.32 0.50 6.98
CA GLU A 275 28.84 -0.77 6.45
C GLU A 275 28.35 -1.08 5.03
N LEU A 276 27.09 -0.80 4.73
CA LEU A 276 26.42 -1.21 3.49
C LEU A 276 26.05 -0.04 2.56
N GLY A 277 26.17 1.20 3.03
CA GLY A 277 25.72 2.40 2.32
C GLY A 277 24.23 2.71 2.51
N GLU A 278 23.88 3.98 2.34
CA GLU A 278 22.51 4.49 2.47
C GLU A 278 21.53 3.84 1.48
N ASP A 279 21.97 3.57 0.25
CA ASP A 279 21.13 2.97 -0.79
C ASP A 279 20.70 1.54 -0.41
N ALA A 280 21.60 0.75 0.19
CA ALA A 280 21.29 -0.58 0.67
C ALA A 280 20.30 -0.52 1.86
N LEU A 281 20.53 0.39 2.80
CA LEU A 281 19.63 0.60 3.94
C LEU A 281 18.21 0.98 3.49
N ALA A 282 18.10 1.83 2.47
CA ALA A 282 16.83 2.26 1.89
C ALA A 282 16.13 1.14 1.10
N ALA A 283 16.88 0.33 0.36
CA ALA A 283 16.36 -0.84 -0.36
C ALA A 283 15.78 -1.89 0.60
N GLY A 284 16.41 -2.04 1.76
CA GLY A 284 15.98 -2.89 2.86
C GLY A 284 16.13 -4.39 2.58
N GLY A 285 15.29 -5.22 3.20
CA GLY A 285 15.32 -6.68 3.05
C GLY A 285 16.33 -7.41 3.93
N PHE A 286 17.00 -6.73 4.86
CA PHE A 286 17.94 -7.35 5.79
C PHE A 286 17.24 -7.94 7.02
N THR A 287 17.80 -9.02 7.56
CA THR A 287 17.53 -9.47 8.94
C THR A 287 18.71 -9.04 9.80
N ILE A 288 18.50 -8.04 10.66
CA ILE A 288 19.51 -7.40 11.49
C ILE A 288 19.46 -8.05 12.87
N HIS A 289 20.45 -8.87 13.19
CA HIS A 289 20.61 -9.42 14.53
C HIS A 289 21.40 -8.44 15.41
N THR A 290 20.89 -8.14 16.59
CA THR A 290 21.51 -7.21 17.52
C THR A 290 21.86 -7.90 18.85
N THR A 291 22.70 -7.25 19.65
CA THR A 291 23.00 -7.67 21.03
C THR A 291 21.97 -7.18 22.04
N ILE A 292 20.98 -6.41 21.59
CA ILE A 292 19.97 -5.78 22.44
C ILE A 292 19.10 -6.86 23.07
N LEU A 293 18.76 -6.69 24.34
CA LEU A 293 17.69 -7.45 25.00
C LEU A 293 16.45 -6.57 25.08
N LYS A 294 15.37 -6.99 24.41
CA LYS A 294 14.13 -6.19 24.32
C LYS A 294 13.62 -5.78 25.70
N GLU A 295 13.59 -6.72 26.63
CA GLU A 295 13.05 -6.50 27.97
C GLU A 295 13.90 -5.49 28.75
N ALA A 296 15.22 -5.56 28.60
CA ALA A 296 16.13 -4.61 29.24
C ALA A 296 16.04 -3.21 28.63
N GLN A 297 15.87 -3.12 27.30
CA GLN A 297 15.65 -1.86 26.62
C GLN A 297 14.34 -1.21 27.08
N GLU A 298 13.24 -1.95 27.10
CA GLU A 298 11.93 -1.47 27.57
C GLU A 298 12.00 -1.06 29.06
N ALA A 299 12.67 -1.84 29.91
CA ALA A 299 12.86 -1.50 31.32
C ALA A 299 13.69 -0.22 31.50
N ALA A 300 14.77 -0.05 30.73
CA ALA A 300 15.61 1.14 30.78
C ALA A 300 14.84 2.40 30.32
N GLU A 301 14.08 2.30 29.21
CA GLU A 301 13.25 3.40 28.71
C GLU A 301 12.17 3.79 29.73
N ASN A 302 11.44 2.82 30.28
CA ASN A 302 10.42 3.07 31.29
C ASN A 302 11.01 3.69 32.56
N SER A 303 12.11 3.13 33.08
CA SER A 303 12.77 3.65 34.27
C SER A 303 13.29 5.07 34.08
N LEU A 304 13.80 5.39 32.90
CA LEU A 304 14.26 6.75 32.57
C LEU A 304 13.09 7.73 32.52
N LEU A 305 12.02 7.39 31.80
CA LEU A 305 10.83 8.23 31.68
C LEU A 305 10.17 8.49 33.04
N GLU A 306 10.04 7.46 33.88
CA GLU A 306 9.51 7.60 35.23
C GLU A 306 10.41 8.48 36.12
N SER A 307 11.73 8.34 36.00
CA SER A 307 12.69 9.12 36.77
C SER A 307 12.67 10.59 36.37
N LEU A 308 12.59 10.88 35.06
CA LEU A 308 12.47 12.24 34.52
C LEU A 308 11.14 12.87 34.94
N ALA A 309 10.03 12.18 34.76
CA ALA A 309 8.70 12.68 35.16
C ALA A 309 8.64 13.00 36.67
N ARG A 310 9.23 12.14 37.51
CA ARG A 310 9.34 12.36 38.95
C ARG A 310 10.21 13.56 39.30
N ALA A 311 11.26 13.82 38.53
CA ALA A 311 12.10 15.00 38.72
C ALA A 311 11.34 16.29 38.34
N GLU A 312 10.61 16.28 37.23
CA GLU A 312 9.79 17.41 36.75
C GLU A 312 8.59 17.70 37.66
N SER A 313 8.10 16.70 38.40
CA SER A 313 6.98 16.85 39.34
C SER A 313 7.38 17.41 40.72
N ARG A 314 8.67 17.65 40.99
CA ARG A 314 9.11 18.13 42.31
C ARG A 314 8.66 19.58 42.56
N PRO A 315 8.28 19.93 43.80
CA PRO A 315 8.01 21.32 44.17
C PRO A 315 9.20 22.21 43.82
N GLY A 316 8.95 23.33 43.12
CA GLY A 316 9.98 24.26 42.70
C GLY A 316 10.63 23.97 41.33
N TYR A 317 10.17 22.98 40.57
CA TYR A 317 10.56 22.83 39.17
C TYR A 317 9.95 23.95 38.31
N THR A 318 10.80 24.77 37.67
CA THR A 318 10.40 26.00 36.95
C THR A 318 10.65 25.96 35.44
N ARG A 319 11.23 24.87 34.93
CA ARG A 319 11.47 24.69 33.49
C ARG A 319 10.24 24.10 32.80
N GLN A 320 10.24 24.11 31.47
CA GLN A 320 9.24 23.42 30.66
C GLN A 320 9.19 21.94 31.05
N ARG A 321 8.00 21.35 31.15
CA ARG A 321 7.86 19.90 31.35
C ARG A 321 7.76 19.16 30.02
N HIS A 322 8.08 17.88 30.03
CA HIS A 322 8.02 17.05 28.83
C HIS A 322 6.61 17.01 28.22
N ASP A 323 5.56 16.92 29.05
CA ASP A 323 4.16 16.86 28.61
C ASP A 323 3.61 18.19 28.04
N GLU A 324 4.26 19.31 28.36
CA GLU A 324 3.98 20.64 27.84
C GLU A 324 4.64 20.89 26.47
N TYR A 325 5.68 20.12 26.12
CA TYR A 325 6.39 20.31 24.86
C TYR A 325 5.52 19.95 23.65
N ARG A 326 5.62 20.79 22.61
CA ARG A 326 4.99 20.57 21.30
C ARG A 326 6.06 20.75 20.22
N LYS A 327 6.39 19.66 19.53
CA LYS A 327 7.44 19.59 18.51
C LYS A 327 7.21 20.55 17.33
N GLU A 328 5.95 20.92 17.08
CA GLU A 328 5.55 21.86 16.02
C GLU A 328 6.02 23.30 16.24
N SER A 329 6.50 23.65 17.45
CA SER A 329 6.97 25.00 17.79
C SER A 329 8.29 25.40 17.13
N GLY A 330 9.03 24.45 16.53
CA GLY A 330 10.36 24.68 15.95
C GLY A 330 11.44 25.05 16.97
N LYS A 331 11.09 25.14 18.25
CA LYS A 331 12.02 25.43 19.35
C LYS A 331 12.63 24.12 19.89
N PRO A 332 13.92 24.14 20.27
CA PRO A 332 14.52 23.01 20.95
C PRO A 332 13.77 22.73 22.27
N PRO A 333 13.69 21.46 22.69
CA PRO A 333 13.07 21.13 23.96
C PRO A 333 13.86 21.74 25.13
N GLU A 334 13.17 22.40 26.06
CA GLU A 334 13.77 22.96 27.28
C GLU A 334 13.45 22.12 28.53
N TYR A 335 12.72 21.02 28.35
CA TYR A 335 12.43 20.06 29.41
C TYR A 335 13.64 19.19 29.75
N LEU A 336 13.58 18.55 30.92
CA LEU A 336 14.70 17.76 31.43
C LEU A 336 14.98 16.57 30.51
N GLN A 337 16.22 16.49 30.01
CA GLN A 337 16.70 15.37 29.20
C GLN A 337 17.40 14.33 30.07
N GLY A 338 17.47 13.09 29.58
CA GLY A 338 18.25 12.04 30.23
C GLY A 338 18.70 10.97 29.24
N ALA A 339 19.71 10.20 29.63
CA ALA A 339 20.26 9.10 28.83
C ALA A 339 20.58 7.91 29.74
N VAL A 340 20.37 6.71 29.21
CA VAL A 340 20.77 5.44 29.85
C VAL A 340 21.53 4.62 28.82
N LEU A 341 22.65 4.06 29.24
CA LEU A 341 23.44 3.12 28.45
C LEU A 341 23.65 1.85 29.29
N MET A 342 23.34 0.71 28.70
CA MET A 342 23.61 -0.60 29.28
C MET A 342 24.51 -1.35 28.31
N THR A 343 25.57 -1.97 28.83
CA THR A 343 26.48 -2.83 28.07
C THR A 343 26.52 -4.20 28.73
N ASP A 344 26.81 -5.24 27.95
CA ASP A 344 27.24 -6.50 28.54
C ASP A 344 28.64 -6.26 29.17
N HIS A 345 28.91 -6.91 30.30
CA HIS A 345 30.14 -6.71 31.04
C HIS A 345 31.28 -7.62 30.54
N VAL A 346 30.91 -8.67 29.79
CA VAL A 346 31.85 -9.67 29.26
C VAL A 346 32.23 -9.37 27.82
N THR A 347 31.30 -8.82 27.03
CA THR A 347 31.43 -8.55 25.60
C THR A 347 31.09 -7.11 25.29
#